data_AF-A0A7Y2TQJ9-F1
#
_entry.id   AF-A0A7Y2TQJ9-F1
#
_cell.length_a   1.000
_cell.length_b   1.000
_cell.length_c   1.000
_cell.angle_alpha   90.00
_cell.angle_beta   90.00
_cell.angle_gamma   90.00
#
_symmetry.space_group_name_H-M   'P 1'
#
loop_
_entity.id
_entity.type
_entity.pdbx_description
1 polymer ?
#
loop_
_entity_poly.entity_id
_entity_poly.type
_entity_poly.pdbx_seq_one_letter_code
_entity_poly.pdbx_strand_id
1 'polypeptide(L)'
;LYQEAVALAERSAVVNLQDVEMTQLYGLCAQMHVQAGEREVAQSVLEYAFERDTAEPLLWVAQAMLQEMNGSPHMALASINYALAIWAQADPDYVEYQEALALRDRLAENLD
;
A
#
# COMPACT_ATOMS: atom_id res chain seq x y z
N LEU A 1 -15.96 16.32 -2.09
CA LEU A 1 -14.53 16.67 -2.18
C LEU A 1 -13.63 15.43 -2.25
N TYR A 2 -13.42 14.62 -1.20
CA TYR A 2 -12.54 13.44 -1.31
C TYR A 2 -13.11 12.30 -2.17
N GLN A 3 -14.40 11.98 -2.01
CA GLN A 3 -15.12 11.06 -2.90
C GLN A 3 -15.10 11.53 -4.36
N GLU A 4 -14.95 12.84 -4.63
CA GLU A 4 -14.82 13.35 -6.00
C GLU A 4 -13.41 13.17 -6.54
N ALA A 5 -12.36 13.25 -5.72
CA ALA A 5 -10.98 13.04 -6.15
C ALA A 5 -10.73 11.55 -6.48
N VAL A 6 -11.21 10.64 -5.62
CA VAL A 6 -11.21 9.20 -5.90
C VAL A 6 -12.09 8.88 -7.11
N ALA A 7 -13.31 9.42 -7.18
CA ALA A 7 -14.17 9.22 -8.34
C ALA A 7 -13.61 9.83 -9.64
N LEU A 8 -12.78 10.87 -9.56
CA LEU A 8 -12.09 11.47 -10.70
C LEU A 8 -10.91 10.60 -11.15
N ALA A 9 -10.13 10.06 -10.22
CA ALA A 9 -9.09 9.07 -10.50
C ALA A 9 -9.69 7.80 -11.11
N GLU A 10 -10.76 7.25 -10.51
CA GLU A 10 -11.56 6.14 -11.04
C GLU A 10 -12.09 6.48 -12.44
N ARG A 11 -12.77 7.62 -12.64
CA ARG A 11 -13.29 8.02 -13.96
C ARG A 11 -12.20 8.15 -15.03
N SER A 12 -10.98 8.54 -14.67
CA SER A 12 -9.86 8.61 -15.60
C SER A 12 -9.30 7.23 -15.97
N ALA A 13 -9.44 6.25 -15.07
CA ALA A 13 -8.89 4.90 -15.19
C ALA A 13 -9.91 3.86 -15.74
N VAL A 14 -11.21 4.11 -15.58
CA VAL A 14 -12.33 3.16 -15.80
C VAL A 14 -12.65 2.83 -17.25
N VAL A 15 -11.95 3.39 -18.24
CA VAL A 15 -12.29 3.03 -19.64
C VAL A 15 -11.89 1.58 -19.99
N ASN A 16 -11.03 0.89 -19.21
CA ASN A 16 -10.73 -0.54 -19.48
C ASN A 16 -10.04 -1.39 -18.39
N LEU A 17 -9.81 -0.90 -17.17
CA LEU A 17 -9.04 -1.67 -16.17
C LEU A 17 -9.91 -2.69 -15.41
N GLN A 18 -9.34 -3.88 -15.18
CA GLN A 18 -9.98 -4.93 -14.36
C GLN A 18 -9.90 -4.59 -12.86
N ASP A 19 -10.77 -5.18 -12.03
CA ASP A 19 -10.83 -4.92 -10.58
C ASP A 19 -9.46 -5.11 -9.88
N VAL A 20 -8.64 -6.07 -10.33
CA VAL A 20 -7.27 -6.32 -9.83
C VAL A 20 -6.33 -5.15 -10.11
N GLU A 21 -6.38 -4.58 -11.32
CA GLU A 21 -5.54 -3.44 -11.71
C GLU A 21 -5.95 -2.18 -10.95
N MET A 22 -7.24 -2.05 -10.62
CA MET A 22 -7.76 -0.94 -9.82
C MET A 22 -7.28 -0.98 -8.37
N THR A 23 -7.21 -2.15 -7.73
CA THR A 23 -6.71 -2.25 -6.35
C THR A 23 -5.21 -1.91 -6.27
N GLN A 24 -4.42 -2.36 -7.24
CA GLN A 24 -2.99 -2.02 -7.31
C GLN A 24 -2.76 -0.51 -7.38
N LEU A 25 -3.57 0.20 -8.17
CA LEU A 25 -3.52 1.66 -8.26
C LEU A 25 -3.81 2.33 -6.92
N TYR A 26 -4.73 1.80 -6.11
CA TYR A 26 -4.96 2.33 -4.76
C TYR A 26 -3.77 2.13 -3.84
N GLY A 27 -3.10 0.97 -3.91
CA GLY A 27 -1.86 0.72 -3.17
C GLY A 27 -0.78 1.74 -3.51
N LEU A 28 -0.50 1.94 -4.79
CA LEU A 28 0.48 2.93 -5.26
C LEU A 28 0.09 4.37 -4.87
N CYS A 29 -1.19 4.73 -5.04
CA CYS A 29 -1.70 6.04 -4.66
C CYS A 29 -1.51 6.32 -3.16
N ALA A 30 -1.82 5.34 -2.30
CA ALA A 30 -1.60 5.46 -0.87
C ALA A 30 -0.11 5.62 -0.53
N GLN A 31 0.79 4.86 -1.17
CA GLN A 31 2.24 5.02 -0.99
C GLN A 31 2.72 6.43 -1.33
N MET A 32 2.25 6.99 -2.45
CA MET A 32 2.57 8.36 -2.86
C MET A 32 2.11 9.39 -1.81
N HIS A 33 0.90 9.24 -1.28
CA HIS A 33 0.40 10.12 -0.23
C HIS A 33 1.20 9.99 1.08
N VAL A 34 1.64 8.79 1.46
CA VAL A 34 2.54 8.61 2.61
C VAL A 34 3.87 9.33 2.38
N GLN A 35 4.49 9.17 1.20
CA GLN A 35 5.74 9.84 0.85
C GLN A 35 5.61 11.36 0.81
N ALA A 36 4.45 11.88 0.41
CA ALA A 36 4.12 13.31 0.45
C ALA A 36 3.82 13.83 1.88
N GLY A 37 3.75 12.95 2.88
CA GLY A 37 3.36 13.30 4.25
C GLY A 37 1.86 13.54 4.44
N GLU A 38 1.04 13.20 3.45
CA GLU A 38 -0.41 13.40 3.41
C GLU A 38 -1.13 12.22 4.10
N ARG A 39 -0.92 12.13 5.41
CA ARG A 39 -1.37 11.02 6.27
C ARG A 39 -2.86 10.70 6.15
N GLU A 40 -3.72 11.70 6.28
CA GLU A 40 -5.17 11.52 6.30
C GLU A 40 -5.69 11.03 4.94
N VAL A 41 -5.02 11.47 3.87
CA VAL A 41 -5.34 11.06 2.50
C VAL A 41 -4.95 9.61 2.28
N ALA A 42 -3.71 9.24 2.64
CA ALA A 42 -3.24 7.85 2.56
C ALA A 42 -4.15 6.89 3.33
N GLN A 43 -4.55 7.26 4.56
CA GLN A 43 -5.48 6.48 5.37
C GLN A 43 -6.83 6.29 4.65
N SER A 44 -7.37 7.36 4.07
CA SER A 44 -8.67 7.32 3.39
C SER A 44 -8.63 6.50 2.10
N VAL A 45 -7.51 6.51 1.35
CA VAL A 45 -7.30 5.63 0.18
C VAL A 45 -7.30 4.17 0.63
N LEU A 46 -6.57 3.86 1.70
CA LEU A 46 -6.43 2.50 2.19
C LEU A 46 -7.73 1.91 2.73
N GLU A 47 -8.49 2.69 3.51
CA GLU A 47 -9.81 2.26 3.99
C GLU A 47 -10.73 1.90 2.82
N TYR A 48 -10.78 2.76 1.80
CA TYR A 48 -11.57 2.52 0.60
C TYR A 48 -11.14 1.25 -0.15
N ALA A 49 -9.83 1.03 -0.28
CA ALA A 49 -9.29 -0.10 -1.03
C ALA A 49 -9.46 -1.43 -0.28
N PHE A 50 -9.19 -1.47 1.03
CA PHE A 50 -9.33 -2.68 1.84
C PHE A 50 -10.77 -3.18 1.94
N GLU A 51 -11.78 -2.31 1.80
CA GLU A 51 -13.18 -2.74 1.69
C GLU A 51 -13.45 -3.60 0.44
N ARG A 52 -12.62 -3.48 -0.60
CA ARG A 52 -12.82 -4.13 -1.90
C ARG A 52 -11.94 -5.35 -2.07
N ASP A 53 -10.68 -5.24 -1.68
CA ASP A 53 -9.72 -6.30 -1.86
C ASP A 53 -8.67 -6.24 -0.75
N THR A 54 -8.62 -7.30 0.05
CA THR A 54 -7.65 -7.45 1.16
C THR A 54 -6.48 -8.35 0.78
N ALA A 55 -6.49 -8.92 -0.42
CA ALA A 55 -5.46 -9.82 -0.92
C ALA A 55 -4.41 -9.09 -1.77
N GLU A 56 -4.64 -7.84 -2.17
CA GLU A 56 -3.66 -7.03 -2.91
C GLU A 56 -2.47 -6.63 -2.03
N PRO A 57 -1.24 -7.11 -2.31
CA PRO A 57 -0.09 -6.87 -1.46
C PRO A 57 0.33 -5.40 -1.39
N LEU A 58 0.13 -4.60 -2.45
CA LEU A 58 0.51 -3.19 -2.45
C LEU A 58 -0.27 -2.36 -1.43
N LEU A 59 -1.50 -2.76 -1.09
CA LEU A 59 -2.24 -2.13 0.00
C LEU A 59 -1.57 -2.35 1.36
N TRP A 60 -1.03 -3.55 1.59
CA TRP A 60 -0.33 -3.89 2.82
C TRP A 60 1.04 -3.22 2.93
N VAL A 61 1.75 -3.04 1.80
CA VAL A 61 2.97 -2.21 1.74
C VAL A 61 2.64 -0.77 2.13
N ALA A 62 1.62 -0.17 1.51
CA ALA A 62 1.19 1.18 1.82
C ALA A 62 0.74 1.35 3.28
N GLN A 63 0.01 0.37 3.81
CA GLN A 63 -0.40 0.33 5.21
C GLN A 63 0.79 0.28 6.17
N ALA A 64 1.84 -0.48 5.84
CA ALA A 64 3.06 -0.53 6.62
C ALA A 64 3.76 0.84 6.65
N MET A 65 3.89 1.49 5.50
CA MET A 65 4.48 2.83 5.40
C MET A 65 3.70 3.86 6.22
N LEU A 66 2.36 3.81 6.16
CA LEU A 66 1.50 4.69 6.95
C LEU A 66 1.64 4.44 8.46
N GLN A 67 1.69 3.18 8.89
CA GLN A 67 1.90 2.82 10.30
C GLN A 67 3.27 3.26 10.80
N GLU A 68 4.30 3.15 9.98
CA GLU A 68 5.63 3.68 10.30
C GLU A 68 5.59 5.19 10.48
N MET A 69 5.00 5.93 9.52
CA MET A 69 4.82 7.38 9.62
C MET A 69 4.03 7.78 10.88
N ASN A 70 3.14 6.92 11.35
CA ASN A 70 2.35 7.12 12.56
C ASN A 70 3.07 6.73 13.85
N GLY A 71 4.31 6.23 13.78
CA GLY A 71 5.08 5.81 14.95
C GLY A 71 4.64 4.46 15.51
N SER A 72 4.09 3.59 14.68
CA SER A 72 3.63 2.24 15.03
C SER A 72 4.49 1.15 14.36
N PRO A 73 5.82 1.08 14.65
CA PRO A 73 6.76 0.24 13.89
C PRO A 73 6.48 -1.26 14.00
N HIS A 74 5.98 -1.75 15.14
CA HIS A 74 5.57 -3.16 15.27
C HIS A 74 4.39 -3.51 14.36
N MET A 75 3.42 -2.60 14.19
CA MET A 75 2.32 -2.82 13.26
C MET A 75 2.82 -2.75 11.82
N ALA A 76 3.68 -1.79 11.51
CA ALA A 76 4.30 -1.64 10.19
C ALA A 76 5.02 -2.94 9.78
N LEU A 77 5.80 -3.52 10.70
CA LEU A 77 6.48 -4.79 10.47
C LEU A 77 5.49 -5.95 10.24
N ALA A 78 4.36 -5.98 10.94
CA ALA A 78 3.33 -6.99 10.72
C ALA A 78 2.69 -6.85 9.32
N SER A 79 2.33 -5.63 8.92
CA SER A 79 1.71 -5.36 7.62
C SER A 79 2.66 -5.66 6.45
N ILE A 80 3.95 -5.29 6.54
CA ILE A 80 4.90 -5.59 5.46
C ILE A 80 5.18 -7.09 5.34
N ASN A 81 5.23 -7.82 6.46
CA ASN A 81 5.36 -9.27 6.44
C ASN A 81 4.15 -9.96 5.80
N TYR A 82 2.94 -9.39 5.96
CA TYR A 82 1.75 -9.90 5.29
C TYR A 82 1.82 -9.71 3.77
N ALA A 83 2.24 -8.53 3.30
CA ALA A 83 2.47 -8.27 1.87
C ALA A 83 3.46 -9.29 1.26
N LEU A 84 4.60 -9.48 1.94
CA LEU A 84 5.64 -10.40 1.51
C LEU A 84 5.19 -11.87 1.52
N ALA A 85 4.29 -12.25 2.43
CA ALA A 85 3.73 -13.60 2.46
C ALA A 85 2.83 -13.88 1.24
N ILE A 86 2.07 -12.89 0.78
CA ILE A 86 1.29 -13.02 -0.46
C ILE A 86 2.22 -13.10 -1.67
N TRP A 87 3.30 -12.31 -1.67
CA TRP A 87 4.37 -12.37 -2.68
C TRP A 87 5.40 -13.50 -2.48
N ALA A 88 5.11 -14.53 -1.70
CA ALA A 88 6.09 -15.59 -1.41
C ALA A 88 6.63 -16.32 -2.66
N GLN A 89 5.90 -16.26 -3.77
CA GLN A 89 6.28 -16.84 -5.07
C GLN A 89 6.40 -15.79 -6.19
N ALA A 90 6.46 -14.50 -5.83
CA ALA A 90 6.66 -13.45 -6.82
C ALA A 90 8.01 -13.63 -7.54
N ASP A 91 8.10 -13.07 -8.74
CA ASP A 91 9.37 -12.97 -9.46
C ASP A 91 10.41 -12.27 -8.57
N PRO A 92 11.59 -12.88 -8.32
CA PRO A 92 12.64 -12.23 -7.53
C PRO A 92 13.05 -10.86 -8.08
N ASP A 93 12.89 -10.60 -9.38
CA ASP A 93 13.23 -9.34 -10.01
C ASP A 93 12.07 -8.32 -10.00
N TYR A 94 10.94 -8.66 -9.35
CA TYR A 94 9.82 -7.74 -9.18
C TYR A 94 10.20 -6.60 -8.22
N VAL A 95 10.16 -5.37 -8.72
CA VAL A 95 10.70 -4.18 -8.03
C VAL A 95 10.00 -3.93 -6.71
N GLU A 96 8.68 -3.94 -6.70
CA GLU A 96 7.86 -3.64 -5.51
C GLU A 96 8.05 -4.70 -4.42
N TYR A 97 8.35 -5.95 -4.79
CA TYR A 97 8.74 -6.99 -3.85
C TYR A 97 10.10 -6.70 -3.20
N GLN A 98 11.09 -6.29 -4.00
CA GLN A 98 12.41 -5.92 -3.47
C GLN A 98 12.35 -4.69 -2.56
N GLU A 99 11.53 -3.69 -2.91
CA GLU A 99 11.29 -2.53 -2.07
C GLU A 99 10.60 -2.90 -0.75
N ALA A 100 9.66 -3.85 -0.78
CA ALA A 100 9.01 -4.37 0.42
C ALA A 100 9.98 -5.14 1.34
N LEU A 101 10.92 -5.91 0.77
CA LEU A 101 11.99 -6.55 1.53
C LEU A 101 12.88 -5.50 2.23
N ALA A 102 13.30 -4.47 1.50
CA ALA A 102 14.11 -3.39 2.06
C ALA A 102 13.37 -2.62 3.17
N LEU A 103 12.06 -2.39 3.00
CA LEU A 103 11.20 -1.78 4.02
C LEU A 103 11.13 -2.66 5.28
N ARG A 104 10.92 -3.97 5.13
CA ARG A 104 10.90 -4.93 6.25
C ARG A 104 12.21 -4.89 7.02
N ASP A 105 13.35 -4.98 6.33
CA ASP A 105 14.66 -5.06 6.97
C ASP A 105 14.95 -3.80 7.78
N ARG A 106 14.68 -2.63 7.20
CA ARG A 106 14.80 -1.35 7.90
C ARG A 106 13.88 -1.23 9.12
N LEU A 107 12.64 -1.73 9.02
CA LEU A 107 11.70 -1.74 10.15
C LEU A 107 12.17 -2.67 11.26
N ALA A 108 12.73 -3.83 10.94
CA ALA A 108 13.27 -4.77 11.90
C ALA A 108 14.50 -4.20 12.62
N GLU A 109 15.45 -3.60 11.90
CA GLU A 109 16.64 -2.96 12.47
C GLU A 109 16.30 -1.84 13.47
N ASN A 110 15.21 -1.11 13.24
CA ASN A 110 14.77 -0.02 14.12
C ASN A 110 14.07 -0.49 15.41
N LEU A 111 13.80 -1.79 15.54
CA LEU A 111 13.12 -2.39 16.69
C LEU A 111 14.07 -3.11 17.66
N ASP A 112 15.31 -3.38 17.24
CA ASP A 112 16.38 -3.98 18.06
C ASP A 112 17.16 -2.92 18.87
#